data_AF-A0A7L3GRW1-F1
#
_entry.id   AF-A0A7L3GRW1-F1
#
_cell.length_a   1.000
_cell.length_b   1.000
_cell.length_c   1.000
_cell.angle_alpha   90.00
_cell.angle_beta   90.00
_cell.angle_gamma   90.00
#
_symmetry.space_group_name_H-M   'P 1'
#
loop_
_entity.id
_entity.type
_entity.pdbx_description
1 polymer ?
#
loop_
_entity_poly.entity_id
_entity_poly.type
_entity_poly.pdbx_seq_one_letter_code
_entity_poly.pdbx_strand_id
1 'polypeptide(L)'
;KQNLPPAETGRKSREDKYSGIFKVMSLCVAYSATIGGLTTITGTSTNLIFAEHFNTRYPFCQCINFGSWFILSIPITVIILLLSWVWLQWLFLGFDFKNMFKCGKNKTAREEASAQVIQEEYKKLGPISYPEIVTVILFILMTLLWFTRDPGFIPGWSSLFPKYKGYATDSTTALVIGLLFFIIPAKTFSRTSNGENTVFGYTPLITWKEFQSCMPWEIAILVGGGFALADGCEVSKLSEWVASKLTPLGSLPLWLIILISCLIVTSVTEVASNPATITIFLPILSPLAEAIHVNPLFILIPATFCTSFAFLLPVANPANAIVFSYGHLAVMDMVKAGLGINIIGVAVVMLAIMTWIVPIFDLYTYPSWAPIIPSTNTTGL
;
A
#
# COMPACT_ATOMS: atom_id res chain seq x y z
N LYS A 1 13.40 -33.90 -32.02
CA LYS A 1 12.59 -32.74 -32.48
C LYS A 1 11.73 -33.22 -33.64
N GLN A 2 10.49 -33.64 -33.39
CA GLN A 2 9.55 -34.01 -34.45
C GLN A 2 9.06 -32.72 -35.12
N ASN A 3 9.21 -32.62 -36.45
CA ASN A 3 8.68 -31.51 -37.24
C ASN A 3 7.16 -31.63 -37.30
N LEU A 4 6.48 -30.80 -36.51
CA LEU A 4 5.02 -30.64 -36.58
C LEU A 4 4.63 -29.94 -37.90
N PRO A 5 3.53 -30.33 -38.56
CA PRO A 5 3.04 -29.68 -39.76
C PRO A 5 2.80 -28.16 -39.56
N PRO A 6 2.88 -27.33 -40.62
CA PRO A 6 2.81 -25.86 -40.55
C PRO A 6 1.56 -25.32 -39.85
N ALA A 7 0.43 -26.02 -39.99
CA ALA A 7 -0.84 -25.65 -39.37
C ALA A 7 -0.83 -25.88 -37.85
N GLU A 8 -0.17 -26.95 -37.38
CA GLU A 8 -0.04 -27.25 -35.94
C GLU A 8 0.99 -26.35 -35.26
N THR A 9 2.07 -25.97 -35.96
CA THR A 9 3.03 -24.96 -35.47
C THR A 9 2.37 -23.58 -35.34
N GLY A 10 1.54 -23.19 -36.32
CA GLY A 10 0.75 -21.94 -36.25
C GLY A 10 -0.30 -21.94 -35.14
N ARG A 11 -0.90 -23.10 -34.83
CA ARG A 11 -1.88 -23.25 -33.75
C ARG A 11 -1.22 -23.22 -32.37
N LYS A 12 -0.10 -23.92 -32.20
CA LYS A 12 0.69 -23.95 -30.96
C LYS A 12 1.28 -22.57 -30.61
N SER A 13 1.84 -21.86 -31.60
CA SER A 13 2.32 -20.49 -31.43
C SER A 13 1.22 -19.50 -31.02
N ARG A 14 -0.02 -19.72 -31.47
CA ARG A 14 -1.18 -18.93 -31.04
C ARG A 14 -1.59 -19.27 -29.61
N GLU A 15 -1.72 -20.55 -29.25
CA GLU A 15 -2.06 -21.01 -27.89
C GLU A 15 -1.04 -20.53 -26.85
N ASP A 16 0.26 -20.61 -27.16
CA ASP A 16 1.33 -20.10 -26.30
C ASP A 16 1.22 -18.58 -26.09
N LYS A 17 0.90 -17.81 -27.14
CA LYS A 17 0.68 -16.36 -27.05
C LYS A 17 -0.55 -16.02 -26.22
N TYR A 18 -1.65 -16.78 -26.33
CA TYR A 18 -2.85 -16.57 -25.50
C TYR A 18 -2.60 -16.90 -24.03
N SER A 19 -1.86 -17.98 -23.74
CA SER A 19 -1.44 -18.33 -22.39
C SER A 19 -0.59 -17.21 -21.77
N GLY A 20 0.33 -16.61 -22.54
CA GLY A 20 1.10 -15.44 -22.11
C GLY A 20 0.23 -14.22 -21.75
N ILE A 21 -0.77 -13.88 -22.57
CA ILE A 21 -1.68 -12.75 -22.31
C ILE A 21 -2.49 -12.97 -21.02
N PHE A 22 -3.03 -14.17 -20.81
CA PHE A 22 -3.82 -14.48 -19.61
C PHE A 22 -2.97 -14.38 -18.34
N LYS A 23 -1.74 -14.91 -18.38
CA LYS A 23 -0.77 -14.80 -17.28
C LYS A 23 -0.43 -13.36 -16.96
N VAL A 24 -0.11 -12.55 -17.97
CA VAL A 24 0.20 -11.11 -17.81
C VAL A 24 -0.98 -10.38 -17.20
N MET A 25 -2.18 -10.55 -17.75
CA MET A 25 -3.35 -9.83 -17.28
C MET A 25 -3.65 -10.15 -15.82
N SER A 26 -3.56 -11.42 -15.44
CA SER A 26 -3.77 -11.85 -14.06
C SER A 26 -2.71 -11.27 -13.12
N LEU A 27 -1.42 -11.36 -13.48
CA LEU A 27 -0.33 -10.79 -12.67
C LEU A 27 -0.40 -9.26 -12.56
N CYS A 28 -0.75 -8.57 -13.65
CA CYS A 28 -0.96 -7.13 -13.64
C CYS A 28 -2.04 -6.72 -12.64
N VAL A 29 -3.15 -7.47 -12.55
CA VAL A 29 -4.22 -7.18 -11.58
C VAL A 29 -3.73 -7.39 -10.14
N ALA A 30 -3.09 -8.52 -9.83
CA ALA A 30 -2.57 -8.77 -8.48
C ALA A 30 -1.53 -7.72 -8.06
N TYR A 31 -0.55 -7.44 -8.92
CA TYR A 31 0.53 -6.51 -8.59
C TYR A 31 0.06 -5.06 -8.55
N SER A 32 -0.87 -4.65 -9.43
CA SER A 32 -1.45 -3.30 -9.36
C SER A 32 -2.27 -3.09 -8.09
N ALA A 33 -2.96 -4.11 -7.57
CA ALA A 33 -3.66 -4.03 -6.29
C ALA A 33 -2.67 -3.76 -5.14
N THR A 34 -1.57 -4.50 -5.07
CA THR A 34 -0.53 -4.31 -4.04
C THR A 34 0.18 -2.96 -4.19
N ILE A 35 0.56 -2.57 -5.42
CA ILE A 35 1.21 -1.28 -5.70
C ILE A 35 0.26 -0.13 -5.35
N GLY A 36 -1.02 -0.22 -5.72
CA GLY A 36 -2.03 0.80 -5.43
C GLY A 36 -2.23 1.04 -3.93
N GLY A 37 -2.11 -0.01 -3.12
CA GLY A 37 -2.17 0.07 -1.65
C GLY A 37 -1.11 0.97 -1.01
N LEU A 38 0.00 1.24 -1.71
CA LEU A 38 1.07 2.12 -1.23
C LEU A 38 0.65 3.60 -1.19
N THR A 39 -0.28 4.00 -2.06
CA THR A 39 -0.62 5.41 -2.33
C THR A 39 -1.16 6.15 -1.11
N THR A 40 -1.97 5.47 -0.29
CA THR A 40 -2.65 6.08 0.85
C THR A 40 -2.25 5.37 2.14
N ILE A 41 -2.32 6.08 3.25
CA ILE A 41 -1.96 5.53 4.55
C ILE A 41 -2.89 4.36 4.95
N THR A 42 -4.15 4.41 4.50
CA THR A 42 -5.17 3.37 4.71
C THR A 42 -5.15 2.28 3.64
N GLY A 43 -4.30 2.38 2.62
CA GLY A 43 -4.32 1.47 1.48
C GLY A 43 -3.79 0.07 1.79
N THR A 44 -2.81 -0.01 2.70
CA THR A 44 -2.28 -1.28 3.22
C THR A 44 -2.08 -1.18 4.73
N SER A 45 -2.23 -2.30 5.41
CA SER A 45 -2.02 -2.43 6.85
C SER A 45 -0.61 -2.03 7.28
N THR A 46 0.40 -2.20 6.42
CA THR A 46 1.79 -1.83 6.74
C THR A 46 1.97 -0.33 6.93
N ASN A 47 1.28 0.47 6.11
CA ASN A 47 1.33 1.93 6.18
C ASN A 47 0.68 2.42 7.47
N LEU A 48 -0.44 1.80 7.87
CA LEU A 48 -1.11 2.06 9.14
C LEU A 48 -0.24 1.69 10.35
N ILE A 49 0.38 0.51 10.33
CA ILE A 49 1.27 0.06 11.40
C ILE A 49 2.46 1.02 11.54
N PHE A 50 3.06 1.44 10.42
CA PHE A 50 4.11 2.46 10.42
C PHE A 50 3.64 3.77 11.04
N ALA A 51 2.50 4.30 10.59
CA ALA A 51 1.98 5.57 11.07
C ALA A 51 1.74 5.54 12.59
N GLU A 52 1.15 4.46 13.10
CA GLU A 52 0.85 4.33 14.52
C GLU A 52 2.12 4.12 15.35
N HIS A 53 3.04 3.27 14.90
CA HIS A 53 4.35 3.09 15.55
C HIS A 53 5.13 4.40 15.61
N PHE A 54 5.18 5.14 14.50
CA PHE A 54 5.88 6.41 14.41
C PHE A 54 5.26 7.47 15.33
N ASN A 55 3.93 7.62 15.31
CA ASN A 55 3.23 8.59 16.17
C ASN A 55 3.33 8.24 17.65
N THR A 56 3.38 6.95 17.99
CA THR A 56 3.55 6.48 19.39
C THR A 56 4.96 6.75 19.88
N ARG A 57 5.99 6.44 19.07
CA ARG A 57 7.39 6.66 19.44
C ARG A 57 7.80 8.13 19.40
N TYR A 58 7.25 8.91 18.47
CA TYR A 58 7.60 10.32 18.24
C TYR A 58 6.35 11.24 18.31
N PRO A 59 5.71 11.38 19.49
CA PRO A 59 4.43 12.08 19.63
C PRO A 59 4.50 13.59 19.32
N PHE A 60 5.71 14.16 19.31
CA PHE A 60 5.95 15.57 18.98
C PHE A 60 6.10 15.84 17.47
N CYS A 61 6.17 14.81 16.61
CA CYS A 61 6.16 14.97 15.15
C CYS A 61 4.78 14.63 14.58
N GLN A 62 4.08 15.64 14.05
CA GLN A 62 2.85 15.44 13.26
C GLN A 62 3.11 15.55 11.74
N CYS A 63 4.35 15.32 11.36
CA CYS A 63 4.85 15.40 9.99
C CYS A 63 4.18 14.37 9.05
N ILE A 64 3.84 13.19 9.56
CA ILE A 64 3.17 12.14 8.78
C ILE A 64 1.66 12.23 9.00
N ASN A 65 0.94 12.68 7.99
CA ASN A 65 -0.51 12.73 7.92
C ASN A 65 -1.01 12.11 6.60
N PHE A 66 -2.32 11.93 6.45
CA PHE A 66 -2.89 11.41 5.21
C PHE A 66 -2.40 12.17 3.96
N GLY A 67 -2.37 13.49 4.00
CA GLY A 67 -1.96 14.34 2.88
C GLY A 67 -0.46 14.23 2.55
N SER A 68 0.40 14.30 3.57
CA SER A 68 1.85 14.21 3.38
C SER A 68 2.26 12.82 2.91
N TRP A 69 1.64 11.75 3.43
CA TRP A 69 1.84 10.39 2.94
C TRP A 69 1.42 10.27 1.47
N PHE A 70 0.26 10.82 1.10
CA PHE A 70 -0.26 10.75 -0.27
C PHE A 70 0.65 11.47 -1.28
N ILE A 71 1.08 12.70 -0.97
CA ILE A 71 1.98 13.48 -1.81
C ILE A 71 3.32 12.75 -2.00
N LEU A 72 3.83 12.14 -0.93
CA LEU A 72 5.04 11.34 -0.98
C LEU A 72 4.89 10.05 -1.80
N SER A 73 3.75 9.37 -1.68
CA SER A 73 3.56 8.01 -2.19
C SER A 73 3.03 7.93 -3.62
N ILE A 74 2.30 8.93 -4.11
CA ILE A 74 1.80 8.93 -5.49
C ILE A 74 2.94 8.77 -6.51
N PRO A 75 4.01 9.59 -6.48
CA PRO A 75 5.06 9.49 -7.49
C PRO A 75 5.71 8.10 -7.48
N ILE A 76 5.96 7.55 -6.29
CA ILE A 76 6.47 6.18 -6.09
C ILE A 76 5.53 5.19 -6.80
N THR A 77 4.24 5.24 -6.46
CA THR A 77 3.24 4.29 -6.96
C THR A 77 3.12 4.36 -8.47
N VAL A 78 3.02 5.56 -9.05
CA VAL A 78 2.88 5.75 -10.50
C VAL A 78 4.11 5.24 -11.24
N ILE A 79 5.32 5.55 -10.74
CA ILE A 79 6.56 5.09 -11.38
C ILE A 79 6.67 3.57 -11.29
N ILE A 80 6.44 2.97 -10.11
CA ILE A 80 6.47 1.51 -9.96
C ILE A 80 5.43 0.86 -10.85
N LEU A 81 4.20 1.37 -10.91
CA LEU A 81 3.13 0.83 -11.74
C LEU A 81 3.50 0.84 -13.23
N LEU A 82 4.01 1.97 -13.73
CA LEU A 82 4.43 2.10 -15.13
C LEU A 82 5.61 1.18 -15.47
N LEU A 83 6.65 1.16 -14.62
CA LEU A 83 7.83 0.32 -14.85
C LEU A 83 7.49 -1.18 -14.72
N SER A 84 6.62 -1.55 -13.78
CA SER A 84 6.15 -2.92 -13.61
C SER A 84 5.32 -3.36 -14.81
N TRP A 85 4.47 -2.49 -15.35
CA TRP A 85 3.74 -2.77 -16.59
C TRP A 85 4.70 -3.04 -17.75
N VAL A 86 5.71 -2.18 -17.95
CA VAL A 86 6.74 -2.39 -18.99
C VAL A 86 7.49 -3.71 -18.78
N TRP A 87 7.87 -4.03 -17.54
CA TRP A 87 8.57 -5.27 -17.19
C TRP A 87 7.74 -6.52 -17.50
N LEU A 88 6.48 -6.57 -17.09
CA LEU A 88 5.60 -7.72 -17.32
C LEU A 88 5.29 -7.91 -18.80
N GLN A 89 5.06 -6.81 -19.53
CA GLN A 89 4.88 -6.84 -20.97
C GLN A 89 6.11 -7.44 -21.65
N TRP A 90 7.30 -6.96 -21.29
CA TRP A 90 8.55 -7.48 -21.83
C TRP A 90 8.76 -8.96 -21.51
N LEU A 91 8.51 -9.38 -20.28
CA LEU A 91 8.76 -10.75 -19.80
C LEU A 91 7.90 -11.81 -20.51
N PHE A 92 6.62 -11.52 -20.74
CA PHE A 92 5.67 -12.52 -21.24
C PHE A 92 5.26 -12.32 -22.72
N LEU A 93 5.34 -11.09 -23.24
CA LEU A 93 4.91 -10.75 -24.61
C LEU A 93 6.08 -10.29 -25.49
N GLY A 94 7.25 -10.02 -24.92
CA GLY A 94 8.45 -9.56 -25.63
C GLY A 94 8.40 -8.08 -26.05
N PHE A 95 9.46 -7.61 -26.72
CA PHE A 95 9.53 -6.24 -27.28
C PHE A 95 8.68 -6.10 -28.55
N ASP A 96 7.36 -6.00 -28.42
CA ASP A 96 6.45 -5.67 -29.53
C ASP A 96 5.67 -4.36 -29.30
N PHE A 97 6.37 -3.35 -28.73
CA PHE A 97 5.83 -2.00 -28.50
C PHE A 97 5.24 -1.36 -29.76
N LYS A 98 5.77 -1.71 -30.93
CA LYS A 98 5.32 -1.20 -32.23
C LYS A 98 3.93 -1.69 -32.63
N ASN A 99 3.48 -2.83 -32.10
CA ASN A 99 2.12 -3.33 -32.30
C ASN A 99 1.14 -2.84 -31.21
N MET A 100 1.63 -2.45 -30.02
CA MET A 100 0.81 -1.87 -28.94
C MET A 100 0.35 -0.43 -29.21
N PHE A 101 1.23 0.43 -29.70
CA PHE A 101 0.90 1.84 -30.00
C PHE A 101 0.24 2.05 -31.38
N LYS A 102 0.01 0.97 -32.14
CA LYS A 102 -0.77 1.03 -33.38
C LYS A 102 -2.27 1.05 -33.07
N CYS A 103 -2.74 2.22 -32.64
CA CYS A 103 -4.15 2.55 -32.57
C CYS A 103 -4.68 2.66 -34.02
N GLY A 104 -5.47 1.69 -34.48
CA GLY A 104 -6.07 1.75 -35.84
C GLY A 104 -6.05 0.46 -36.67
N LYS A 105 -5.78 -0.72 -36.09
CA LYS A 105 -6.12 -1.98 -36.80
C LYS A 105 -7.65 -2.17 -36.75
N ASN A 106 -8.23 -2.65 -37.85
CA ASN A 106 -9.62 -3.12 -37.85
C ASN A 106 -9.78 -4.15 -36.74
N LYS A 107 -10.79 -3.93 -35.87
CA LYS A 107 -11.09 -4.85 -34.78
C LYS A 107 -11.30 -6.23 -35.38
N THR A 108 -10.59 -7.21 -34.86
CA THR A 108 -10.85 -8.60 -35.22
C THR A 108 -12.25 -8.98 -34.75
N ALA A 109 -12.95 -9.86 -35.47
CA ALA A 109 -14.30 -10.31 -35.08
C ALA A 109 -14.38 -10.82 -33.63
N ARG A 110 -13.26 -11.30 -33.09
CA ARG A 110 -13.13 -11.75 -31.70
C ARG A 110 -13.01 -10.61 -30.69
N GLU A 111 -12.33 -9.51 -31.03
CA GLU A 111 -12.29 -8.30 -30.19
C GLU A 111 -13.69 -7.66 -30.11
N GLU A 112 -14.47 -7.72 -31.19
CA GLU A 112 -15.86 -7.30 -31.18
C GLU A 112 -16.73 -8.20 -30.29
N ALA A 113 -16.56 -9.53 -30.36
CA ALA A 113 -17.28 -10.46 -29.49
C ALA A 113 -16.92 -10.25 -27.99
N SER A 114 -15.64 -10.06 -27.65
CA SER A 114 -15.23 -9.76 -26.27
C SER A 114 -15.79 -8.43 -25.77
N ALA A 115 -15.81 -7.41 -26.63
CA ALA A 115 -16.39 -6.11 -26.30
C ALA A 115 -17.91 -6.20 -26.07
N GLN A 116 -18.61 -7.03 -26.84
CA GLN A 116 -20.04 -7.31 -26.63
C GLN A 116 -20.29 -7.95 -25.27
N VAL A 117 -19.51 -8.95 -24.88
CA VAL A 117 -19.63 -9.59 -23.55
C VAL A 117 -19.43 -8.57 -22.43
N ILE A 118 -18.40 -7.72 -22.51
CA ILE A 118 -18.17 -6.65 -21.52
C ILE A 118 -19.37 -5.69 -21.47
N GLN A 119 -19.91 -5.32 -22.62
CA GLN A 119 -21.04 -4.40 -22.70
C GLN A 119 -22.34 -5.03 -22.16
N GLU A 120 -22.54 -6.34 -22.37
CA GLU A 120 -23.66 -7.08 -21.80
C GLU A 120 -23.55 -7.17 -20.28
N GLU A 121 -22.38 -7.52 -19.73
CA GLU A 121 -22.15 -7.53 -18.27
C GLU A 121 -22.31 -6.13 -17.66
N TYR A 122 -21.83 -5.08 -18.34
CA TYR A 122 -22.05 -3.70 -17.89
C TYR A 122 -23.53 -3.31 -17.88
N LYS A 123 -24.30 -3.73 -18.89
CA LYS A 123 -25.75 -3.49 -18.93
C LYS A 123 -26.50 -4.25 -17.83
N LYS A 124 -26.00 -5.41 -17.38
CA LYS A 124 -26.60 -6.19 -16.28
C LYS A 124 -26.48 -5.49 -14.91
N LEU A 125 -25.52 -4.59 -14.72
CA LEU A 125 -25.35 -3.86 -13.45
C LEU A 125 -26.52 -2.91 -13.14
N GLY A 126 -27.20 -2.41 -14.16
CA GLY A 126 -28.31 -1.46 -13.99
C GLY A 126 -27.85 -0.02 -13.66
N PRO A 127 -28.79 0.90 -13.39
CA PRO A 127 -28.47 2.27 -12.99
C PRO A 127 -27.92 2.33 -11.56
N ILE A 128 -27.07 3.32 -11.29
CA ILE A 128 -26.46 3.54 -9.95
C ILE A 128 -27.54 3.65 -8.88
N SER A 129 -27.41 2.85 -7.82
CA SER A 129 -28.40 2.80 -6.75
C SER A 129 -28.24 3.96 -5.76
N TYR A 130 -29.29 4.28 -5.00
CA TYR A 130 -29.22 5.32 -3.96
C TYR A 130 -28.11 5.04 -2.91
N PRO A 131 -27.98 3.81 -2.35
CA PRO A 131 -26.86 3.48 -1.45
C PRO A 131 -25.48 3.72 -2.08
N GLU A 132 -25.31 3.41 -3.37
CA GLU A 132 -24.05 3.66 -4.09
C GLU A 132 -23.75 5.16 -4.17
N ILE A 133 -24.74 6.00 -4.52
CA ILE A 133 -24.58 7.46 -4.56
C ILE A 133 -24.19 8.00 -3.18
N VAL A 134 -24.90 7.61 -2.12
CA VAL A 134 -24.60 8.06 -0.75
C VAL A 134 -23.20 7.62 -0.33
N THR A 135 -22.80 6.38 -0.66
CA THR A 135 -21.46 5.86 -0.37
C THR A 135 -20.38 6.68 -1.08
N VAL A 136 -20.59 7.05 -2.35
CA VAL A 136 -19.66 7.91 -3.10
C VAL A 136 -19.56 9.30 -2.46
N ILE A 137 -20.67 9.89 -2.03
CA ILE A 137 -20.68 11.20 -1.35
C ILE A 137 -19.91 11.13 -0.03
N LEU A 138 -20.17 10.11 0.80
CA LEU A 138 -19.47 9.91 2.08
C LEU A 138 -17.96 9.67 1.87
N PHE A 139 -17.60 8.92 0.82
CA PHE A 139 -16.20 8.68 0.46
C PHE A 139 -15.48 9.97 0.03
N ILE A 140 -16.12 10.79 -0.81
CA ILE A 140 -15.58 12.10 -1.23
C ILE A 140 -15.45 13.01 -0.01
N LEU A 141 -16.46 13.06 0.86
CA LEU A 141 -16.43 13.85 2.09
C LEU A 141 -15.28 13.41 3.01
N MET A 142 -15.10 12.11 3.22
CA MET A 142 -14.00 11.55 4.00
C MET A 142 -12.64 11.97 3.43
N THR A 143 -12.48 11.85 2.11
CA THR A 143 -11.26 12.23 1.41
C THR A 143 -10.95 13.72 1.60
N LEU A 144 -11.95 14.59 1.41
CA LEU A 144 -11.81 16.03 1.63
C LEU A 144 -11.43 16.35 3.08
N LEU A 145 -12.06 15.72 4.06
CA LEU A 145 -11.73 15.90 5.48
C LEU A 145 -10.30 15.46 5.79
N TRP A 146 -9.80 14.36 5.23
CA TRP A 146 -8.40 13.96 5.43
C TRP A 146 -7.41 14.97 4.83
N PHE A 147 -7.62 15.42 3.59
CA PHE A 147 -6.72 16.39 2.96
C PHE A 147 -6.76 17.78 3.61
N THR A 148 -7.91 18.19 4.12
CA THR A 148 -8.08 19.53 4.73
C THR A 148 -7.79 19.57 6.23
N ARG A 149 -7.41 18.44 6.86
CA ARG A 149 -7.13 18.36 8.31
C ARG A 149 -5.97 19.25 8.72
N ASP A 150 -4.82 19.03 8.09
CA ASP A 150 -3.62 19.82 8.30
C ASP A 150 -2.79 19.83 7.00
N PRO A 151 -3.20 20.64 6.01
CA PRO A 151 -2.58 20.64 4.69
C PRO A 151 -1.18 21.28 4.68
N GLY A 152 -0.73 21.89 5.77
CA GLY A 152 0.61 22.48 5.91
C GLY A 152 0.80 23.86 5.28
N PHE A 153 0.02 24.24 4.26
CA PHE A 153 0.08 25.56 3.60
C PHE A 153 -1.01 26.54 4.06
N ILE A 154 -2.12 26.04 4.59
CA ILE A 154 -3.23 26.82 5.17
C ILE A 154 -3.56 26.18 6.51
N PRO A 155 -4.00 26.94 7.54
CA PRO A 155 -4.54 26.36 8.76
C PRO A 155 -5.72 25.43 8.42
N GLY A 156 -5.51 24.12 8.55
CA GLY A 156 -6.55 23.12 8.27
C GLY A 156 -7.68 23.15 9.30
N TRP A 157 -8.72 22.35 9.10
CA TRP A 157 -9.86 22.35 10.03
C TRP A 157 -9.49 21.88 11.45
N SER A 158 -8.37 21.18 11.62
CA SER A 158 -7.84 20.83 12.95
C SER A 158 -7.56 22.08 13.82
N SER A 159 -7.20 23.20 13.18
CA SER A 159 -6.95 24.48 13.86
C SER A 159 -8.21 25.11 14.47
N LEU A 160 -9.41 24.71 14.04
CA LEU A 160 -10.68 25.17 14.62
C LEU A 160 -10.91 24.63 16.04
N PHE A 161 -10.15 23.60 16.45
CA PHE A 161 -10.25 22.96 17.77
C PHE A 161 -8.97 23.15 18.61
N PRO A 162 -8.49 24.39 18.85
CA PRO A 162 -7.21 24.63 19.50
C PRO A 162 -7.17 24.18 20.97
N LYS A 163 -8.34 24.02 21.60
CA LYS A 163 -8.50 23.58 23.00
C LYS A 163 -8.29 22.07 23.18
N TYR A 164 -8.41 21.26 22.13
CA TYR A 164 -8.35 19.80 22.19
C TYR A 164 -7.23 19.26 21.29
N LYS A 165 -6.00 19.71 21.55
CA LYS A 165 -4.81 19.24 20.81
C LYS A 165 -4.67 17.72 20.92
N GLY A 166 -4.54 17.04 19.78
CA GLY A 166 -4.40 15.59 19.69
C GLY A 166 -5.70 14.80 19.41
N TYR A 167 -6.88 15.42 19.52
CA TYR A 167 -8.15 14.73 19.23
C TYR A 167 -8.62 14.89 17.77
N ALA A 168 -8.13 15.91 17.06
CA ALA A 168 -8.40 16.13 15.64
C ALA A 168 -7.45 15.27 14.79
N THR A 169 -7.71 13.96 14.71
CA THR A 169 -6.86 13.01 13.97
C THR A 169 -7.54 12.48 12.70
N ASP A 170 -6.77 11.82 11.83
CA ASP A 170 -7.29 11.10 10.67
C ASP A 170 -8.29 10.01 11.11
N SER A 171 -8.06 9.41 12.28
CA SER A 171 -8.95 8.42 12.91
C SER A 171 -10.29 9.03 13.32
N THR A 172 -10.31 10.27 13.81
CA THR A 172 -11.55 10.97 14.15
C THR A 172 -12.44 11.17 12.93
N THR A 173 -11.85 11.57 11.79
CA THR A 173 -12.58 11.65 10.52
C THR A 173 -13.17 10.31 10.11
N ALA A 174 -12.38 9.24 10.18
CA ALA A 174 -12.83 7.89 9.82
C ALA A 174 -13.98 7.41 10.72
N LEU A 175 -13.91 7.67 12.02
CA LEU A 175 -14.97 7.32 12.98
C LEU A 175 -16.26 8.07 12.72
N VAL A 176 -16.20 9.38 12.46
CA VAL A 176 -17.40 10.18 12.16
C VAL A 176 -18.09 9.68 10.89
N ILE A 177 -17.35 9.47 9.81
CA ILE A 177 -17.91 8.94 8.56
C ILE A 177 -18.41 7.50 8.75
N GLY A 178 -17.68 6.66 9.47
CA GLY A 178 -18.11 5.30 9.81
C GLY A 178 -19.44 5.28 10.57
N LEU A 179 -19.62 6.18 11.54
CA LEU A 179 -20.89 6.34 12.26
C LEU A 179 -22.02 6.79 11.33
N LEU A 180 -21.75 7.66 10.35
CA LEU A 180 -22.75 8.06 9.36
C LEU A 180 -23.27 6.88 8.52
N PHE A 181 -22.44 5.88 8.20
CA PHE A 181 -22.91 4.66 7.53
C PHE A 181 -23.93 3.86 8.36
N PHE A 182 -23.87 3.94 9.70
CA PHE A 182 -24.84 3.32 10.60
C PHE A 182 -26.10 4.17 10.84
N ILE A 183 -26.05 5.48 10.53
CA ILE A 183 -27.13 6.46 10.81
C ILE A 183 -27.94 6.80 9.54
N ILE A 184 -27.32 6.78 8.36
CA ILE A 184 -28.00 7.10 7.11
C ILE A 184 -28.78 5.84 6.64
N PRO A 185 -30.07 5.97 6.31
CA PRO A 185 -30.88 4.84 5.85
C PRO A 185 -30.54 4.46 4.39
N ALA A 186 -30.48 3.17 4.10
CA ALA A 186 -30.21 2.62 2.77
C ALA A 186 -31.37 2.80 1.78
N LYS A 187 -32.58 3.08 2.27
CA LYS A 187 -33.76 3.37 1.44
C LYS A 187 -34.22 4.79 1.71
N THR A 188 -34.47 5.55 0.65
CA THR A 188 -35.13 6.86 0.77
C THR A 188 -36.57 6.69 1.25
N PHE A 189 -37.12 7.72 1.89
CA PHE A 189 -38.56 7.81 2.16
C PHE A 189 -39.30 7.83 0.82
N SER A 190 -39.84 6.69 0.38
CA SER A 190 -40.69 6.64 -0.80
C SER A 190 -42.10 7.04 -0.40
N ARG A 191 -42.56 8.17 -0.91
CA ARG A 191 -43.95 8.64 -0.76
C ARG A 191 -44.79 7.87 -1.79
N THR A 192 -45.66 6.98 -1.34
CA THR A 192 -46.63 6.32 -2.22
C THR A 192 -47.63 7.35 -2.74
N SER A 193 -48.12 7.12 -3.97
CA SER A 193 -49.10 7.98 -4.66
C SER A 193 -50.46 8.13 -3.93
N ASN A 194 -50.65 7.44 -2.79
CA ASN A 194 -51.91 7.37 -2.05
C ASN A 194 -51.88 8.17 -0.74
N GLY A 195 -50.82 8.93 -0.44
CA GLY A 195 -50.76 9.80 0.73
C GLY A 195 -50.56 9.10 2.08
N GLU A 196 -50.48 7.76 2.10
CA GLU A 196 -50.16 6.99 3.30
C GLU A 196 -48.65 6.85 3.47
N ASN A 197 -48.11 7.44 4.54
CA ASN A 197 -46.73 7.26 4.95
C ASN A 197 -46.56 5.83 5.49
N THR A 198 -46.13 4.88 4.65
CA THR A 198 -45.67 3.58 5.15
C THR A 198 -44.31 3.77 5.83
N VAL A 199 -44.27 3.50 7.14
CA VAL A 199 -43.04 3.50 7.93
C VAL A 199 -42.18 2.33 7.45
N PHE A 200 -41.25 2.60 6.52
CA PHE A 200 -40.23 1.61 6.17
C PHE A 200 -39.35 1.37 7.39
N GLY A 201 -39.12 0.09 7.73
CA GLY A 201 -38.17 -0.29 8.76
C GLY A 201 -36.79 0.31 8.45
N TYR A 202 -36.24 1.05 9.41
CA TYR A 202 -34.92 1.65 9.29
C TYR A 202 -33.88 0.56 9.00
N THR A 203 -33.30 0.61 7.80
CA THR A 203 -32.18 -0.26 7.41
C THR A 203 -30.99 0.67 7.19
N PRO A 204 -29.93 0.61 8.01
CA PRO A 204 -28.74 1.44 7.80
C PRO A 204 -28.02 1.05 6.50
N LEU A 205 -27.14 1.91 6.00
CA LEU A 205 -26.29 1.56 4.84
C LEU A 205 -25.42 0.34 5.12
N ILE A 206 -24.90 0.23 6.34
CA ILE A 206 -24.10 -0.91 6.80
C ILE A 206 -24.65 -1.38 8.14
N THR A 207 -24.84 -2.69 8.29
CA THR A 207 -25.20 -3.31 9.58
C THR A 207 -23.96 -3.62 10.42
N TRP A 208 -24.11 -3.70 11.75
CA TRP A 208 -23.00 -4.07 12.62
C TRP A 208 -22.40 -5.44 12.26
N LYS A 209 -23.25 -6.39 11.86
CA LYS A 209 -22.82 -7.73 11.46
C LYS A 209 -21.95 -7.71 10.22
N GLU A 210 -22.32 -6.91 9.21
CA GLU A 210 -21.50 -6.72 8.00
C GLU A 210 -20.18 -6.03 8.33
N PHE A 211 -20.22 -4.94 9.10
CA PHE A 211 -19.01 -4.25 9.56
C PHE A 211 -18.06 -5.20 10.30
N GLN A 212 -18.57 -5.94 11.28
CA GLN A 212 -17.78 -6.90 12.06
C GLN A 212 -17.12 -7.97 11.18
N SER A 213 -17.82 -8.42 10.12
CA SER A 213 -17.30 -9.44 9.19
C SER A 213 -16.20 -8.92 8.26
N CYS A 214 -16.18 -7.61 7.98
CA CYS A 214 -15.16 -6.97 7.14
C CYS A 214 -14.03 -6.34 7.94
N MET A 215 -14.20 -6.15 9.25
CA MET A 215 -13.21 -5.50 10.11
C MET A 215 -11.98 -6.41 10.32
N PRO A 216 -10.75 -5.95 10.01
CA PRO A 216 -9.54 -6.75 10.17
C PRO A 216 -9.02 -6.72 11.61
N TRP A 217 -9.69 -7.43 12.51
CA TRP A 217 -9.34 -7.51 13.94
C TRP A 217 -7.89 -7.96 14.19
N GLU A 218 -7.36 -8.80 13.30
CA GLU A 218 -5.97 -9.26 13.33
C GLU A 218 -4.98 -8.10 13.29
N ILE A 219 -5.24 -7.05 12.50
CA ILE A 219 -4.37 -5.87 12.42
C ILE A 219 -4.39 -5.12 13.74
N ALA A 220 -5.57 -4.93 14.34
CA ALA A 220 -5.69 -4.23 15.63
C ALA A 220 -4.92 -4.97 16.75
N ILE A 221 -5.03 -6.30 16.80
CA ILE A 221 -4.29 -7.13 17.76
C ILE A 221 -2.79 -7.10 17.47
N LEU A 222 -2.40 -7.16 16.20
CA LEU A 222 -0.99 -7.17 15.80
C LEU A 222 -0.29 -5.83 16.07
N VAL A 223 -0.97 -4.70 15.81
CA VAL A 223 -0.47 -3.36 16.16
C VAL A 223 -0.23 -3.26 17.67
N GLY A 224 -1.21 -3.70 18.49
CA GLY A 224 -1.05 -3.74 19.95
C GLY A 224 0.09 -4.66 20.40
N GLY A 225 0.22 -5.84 19.78
CA GLY A 225 1.35 -6.74 20.01
C GLY A 225 2.70 -6.14 19.58
N GLY A 226 2.69 -5.29 18.55
CA GLY A 226 3.83 -4.51 18.10
C GLY A 226 4.34 -3.51 19.12
N PHE A 227 3.43 -2.80 19.78
CA PHE A 227 3.80 -1.90 20.89
C PHE A 227 4.35 -2.68 22.08
N ALA A 228 3.71 -3.80 22.44
CA ALA A 228 4.23 -4.66 23.49
C ALA A 228 5.64 -5.20 23.14
N LEU A 229 5.90 -5.52 21.88
CA LEU A 229 7.22 -5.93 21.40
C LEU A 229 8.22 -4.77 21.44
N ALA A 230 7.83 -3.57 21.02
CA ALA A 230 8.67 -2.38 21.04
C ALA A 230 9.09 -2.01 22.47
N ASP A 231 8.12 -1.96 23.39
CA ASP A 231 8.36 -1.75 24.81
C ASP A 231 9.24 -2.86 25.39
N GLY A 232 9.00 -4.11 24.99
CA GLY A 232 9.82 -5.26 25.36
C GLY A 232 11.28 -5.11 24.90
N CYS A 233 11.52 -4.63 23.68
CA CYS A 233 12.86 -4.35 23.15
C CYS A 233 13.57 -3.22 23.92
N GLU A 234 12.82 -2.20 24.34
CA GLU A 234 13.34 -1.08 25.13
C GLU A 234 13.67 -1.50 26.57
N VAL A 235 12.77 -2.21 27.25
CA VAL A 235 12.95 -2.70 28.62
C VAL A 235 14.05 -3.77 28.70
N SER A 236 14.12 -4.67 27.71
CA SER A 236 15.17 -5.71 27.65
C SER A 236 16.54 -5.18 27.26
N LYS A 237 16.65 -3.89 26.90
CA LYS A 237 17.86 -3.27 26.36
C LYS A 237 18.35 -3.90 25.05
N LEU A 238 17.50 -4.68 24.37
CA LEU A 238 17.81 -5.23 23.05
C LEU A 238 18.06 -4.11 22.04
N SER A 239 17.28 -3.02 22.10
CA SER A 239 17.45 -1.84 21.24
C SER A 239 18.85 -1.23 21.36
N GLU A 240 19.36 -1.08 22.59
CA GLU A 240 20.72 -0.57 22.86
C GLU A 240 21.80 -1.58 22.43
N TRP A 241 21.57 -2.88 22.67
CA TRP A 241 22.49 -3.93 22.25
C TRP A 241 22.62 -3.99 20.72
N VAL A 242 21.51 -3.97 19.99
CA VAL A 242 21.50 -3.93 18.52
C VAL A 242 22.18 -2.67 18.02
N ALA A 243 21.86 -1.50 18.60
CA ALA A 243 22.51 -0.24 18.28
C ALA A 243 24.04 -0.32 18.45
N SER A 244 24.53 -0.89 19.54
CA SER A 244 25.97 -1.06 19.81
C SER A 244 26.69 -1.95 18.78
N LYS A 245 25.99 -2.97 18.25
CA LYS A 245 26.52 -3.85 17.19
C LYS A 245 26.48 -3.20 15.82
N LEU A 246 25.60 -2.22 15.63
CA LEU A 246 25.44 -1.50 14.38
C LEU A 246 26.21 -0.17 14.33
N THR A 247 26.84 0.26 15.43
CA THR A 247 27.74 1.43 15.44
C THR A 247 28.82 1.39 14.34
N PRO A 248 29.46 0.24 14.01
CA PRO A 248 30.41 0.16 12.90
C PRO A 248 29.78 0.46 11.53
N LEU A 249 28.47 0.23 11.35
CA LEU A 249 27.76 0.60 10.12
C LEU A 249 27.65 2.11 9.93
N GLY A 250 27.84 2.93 10.97
CA GLY A 250 27.93 4.39 10.83
C GLY A 250 29.08 4.85 9.94
N SER A 251 30.06 3.99 9.66
CA SER A 251 31.12 4.24 8.68
C SER A 251 30.67 4.06 7.22
N LEU A 252 29.55 3.36 6.99
CA LEU A 252 28.99 3.19 5.67
C LEU A 252 28.24 4.45 5.24
N PRO A 253 28.25 4.77 3.93
CA PRO A 253 27.45 5.87 3.45
C PRO A 253 25.96 5.56 3.66
N LEU A 254 25.20 6.56 4.10
CA LEU A 254 23.82 6.41 4.56
C LEU A 254 22.89 5.71 3.54
N TRP A 255 23.07 6.00 2.25
CA TRP A 255 22.29 5.35 1.18
C TRP A 255 22.46 3.82 1.17
N LEU A 256 23.62 3.30 1.57
CA LEU A 256 23.90 1.88 1.62
C LEU A 256 23.20 1.21 2.81
N ILE A 257 23.12 1.90 3.95
CA ILE A 257 22.38 1.42 5.13
C ILE A 257 20.89 1.24 4.79
N ILE A 258 20.31 2.25 4.13
CA ILE A 258 18.91 2.19 3.67
C ILE A 258 18.73 1.03 2.68
N LEU A 259 19.62 0.91 1.69
CA LEU A 259 19.52 -0.16 0.70
C LEU A 259 19.57 -1.55 1.34
N ILE A 260 20.50 -1.77 2.28
CA ILE A 260 20.60 -3.05 3.01
C ILE A 260 19.33 -3.32 3.82
N SER A 261 18.81 -2.31 4.53
CA SER A 261 17.55 -2.41 5.26
C SER A 261 16.38 -2.80 4.35
N CYS A 262 16.24 -2.10 3.22
CA CYS A 262 15.23 -2.37 2.21
C CYS A 262 15.32 -3.79 1.66
N LEU A 263 16.52 -4.27 1.33
CA LEU A 263 16.74 -5.62 0.80
C LEU A 263 16.41 -6.72 1.83
N ILE A 264 16.80 -6.53 3.10
CA ILE A 264 16.47 -7.46 4.18
C ILE A 264 14.95 -7.55 4.34
N VAL A 265 14.28 -6.40 4.48
CA VAL A 265 12.83 -6.33 4.69
C VAL A 265 12.08 -6.93 3.50
N THR A 266 12.48 -6.58 2.27
CA THR A 266 11.89 -7.12 1.03
C THR A 266 12.06 -8.64 0.95
N SER A 267 13.19 -9.19 1.40
CA SER A 267 13.42 -10.64 1.38
C SER A 267 12.57 -11.37 2.42
N VAL A 268 12.45 -10.81 3.63
CA VAL A 268 11.65 -11.42 4.70
C VAL A 268 10.17 -11.40 4.38
N THR A 269 9.67 -10.34 3.72
CA THR A 269 8.25 -10.23 3.40
C THR A 269 7.76 -11.21 2.33
N GLU A 270 8.65 -11.87 1.60
CA GLU A 270 8.26 -12.93 0.66
C GLU A 270 7.85 -14.22 1.36
N VAL A 271 8.33 -14.44 2.59
CA VAL A 271 8.07 -15.66 3.38
C VAL A 271 7.23 -15.40 4.63
N ALA A 272 7.10 -14.14 5.05
CA ALA A 272 6.31 -13.71 6.20
C ALA A 272 5.25 -12.69 5.78
N SER A 273 4.12 -12.65 6.48
CA SER A 273 3.05 -11.68 6.18
C SER A 273 3.55 -10.24 6.35
N ASN A 274 3.22 -9.36 5.41
CA ASN A 274 3.61 -7.94 5.44
C ASN A 274 3.35 -7.25 6.80
N PRO A 275 2.16 -7.40 7.44
CA PRO A 275 1.91 -6.81 8.75
C PRO A 275 2.88 -7.29 9.84
N ALA A 276 3.18 -8.60 9.88
CA ALA A 276 4.09 -9.17 10.86
C ALA A 276 5.53 -8.69 10.64
N THR A 277 5.96 -8.65 9.38
CA THR A 277 7.30 -8.17 9.01
C THR A 277 7.53 -6.74 9.50
N ILE A 278 6.63 -5.80 9.19
CA ILE A 278 6.82 -4.40 9.57
C ILE A 278 6.78 -4.21 11.10
N THR A 279 5.93 -4.97 11.79
CA THR A 279 5.79 -4.94 13.25
C THR A 279 7.08 -5.38 13.96
N ILE A 280 7.82 -6.32 13.38
CA ILE A 280 9.10 -6.78 13.91
C ILE A 280 10.22 -5.78 13.59
N PHE A 281 10.25 -5.22 12.38
CA PHE A 281 11.36 -4.40 11.94
C PHE A 281 11.32 -2.95 12.44
N LEU A 282 10.14 -2.32 12.56
CA LEU A 282 10.07 -0.91 13.00
C LEU A 282 10.70 -0.66 14.39
N PRO A 283 10.47 -1.51 15.42
CA PRO A 283 11.11 -1.35 16.72
C PRO A 283 12.63 -1.58 16.71
N ILE A 284 13.17 -2.20 15.67
CA ILE A 284 14.62 -2.44 15.49
C ILE A 284 15.25 -1.29 14.70
N LEU A 285 14.57 -0.85 13.63
CA LEU A 285 15.06 0.20 12.73
C LEU A 285 14.95 1.60 13.35
N SER A 286 13.99 1.84 14.26
CA SER A 286 13.84 3.15 14.91
C SER A 286 15.02 3.46 15.82
N PRO A 287 15.40 2.59 16.79
CA PRO A 287 16.56 2.81 17.64
C PRO A 287 17.87 2.77 16.86
N LEU A 288 17.95 2.01 15.76
CA LEU A 288 19.10 2.05 14.85
C LEU A 288 19.30 3.47 14.29
N ALA A 289 18.25 4.10 13.77
CA ALA A 289 18.31 5.45 13.23
C ALA A 289 18.74 6.47 14.30
N GLU A 290 18.17 6.36 15.51
CA GLU A 290 18.52 7.17 16.68
C GLU A 290 20.02 7.01 17.03
N ALA A 291 20.54 5.78 17.02
CA ALA A 291 21.91 5.46 17.40
C ALA A 291 22.97 5.94 16.41
N ILE A 292 22.65 5.96 15.11
CA ILE A 292 23.54 6.52 14.08
C ILE A 292 23.34 8.03 13.87
N HIS A 293 22.51 8.66 14.70
CA HIS A 293 22.15 10.08 14.62
C HIS A 293 21.60 10.51 13.26
N VAL A 294 20.72 9.69 12.67
CA VAL A 294 20.03 9.98 11.42
C VAL A 294 18.54 10.13 11.67
N ASN A 295 17.87 11.02 10.93
CA ASN A 295 16.43 11.16 10.99
C ASN A 295 15.72 9.80 10.80
N PRO A 296 14.91 9.32 11.76
CA PRO A 296 14.26 8.01 11.68
C PRO A 296 13.44 7.78 10.41
N LEU A 297 12.81 8.83 9.87
CA LEU A 297 12.05 8.74 8.63
C LEU A 297 12.89 8.30 7.42
N PHE A 298 14.22 8.51 7.46
CA PHE A 298 15.14 8.10 6.39
C PHE A 298 15.24 6.60 6.20
N ILE A 299 14.97 5.83 7.26
CA ILE A 299 15.04 4.37 7.26
C ILE A 299 13.63 3.76 7.33
N LEU A 300 12.75 4.33 8.16
CA LEU A 300 11.43 3.75 8.42
C LEU A 300 10.48 3.87 7.23
N ILE A 301 10.46 5.00 6.52
CA ILE A 301 9.63 5.18 5.31
C ILE A 301 9.99 4.14 4.23
N PRO A 302 11.25 4.05 3.77
CA PRO A 302 11.60 3.11 2.71
C PRO A 302 11.45 1.64 3.14
N ALA A 303 11.72 1.29 4.40
CA ALA A 303 11.45 -0.05 4.94
C ALA A 303 9.95 -0.39 4.90
N THR A 304 9.07 0.57 5.20
CA THR A 304 7.62 0.39 5.14
C THR A 304 7.13 0.07 3.73
N PHE A 305 7.60 0.82 2.71
CA PHE A 305 7.29 0.50 1.31
C PHE A 305 7.81 -0.87 0.91
N CYS A 306 9.05 -1.19 1.28
CA CYS A 306 9.68 -2.45 0.94
C CYS A 306 8.97 -3.66 1.55
N THR A 307 8.33 -3.51 2.70
CA THR A 307 7.51 -4.56 3.31
C THR A 307 6.27 -4.89 2.47
N SER A 308 5.85 -4.00 1.57
CA SER A 308 4.73 -4.27 0.66
C SER A 308 5.19 -4.91 -0.65
N PHE A 309 6.50 -5.04 -0.91
CA PHE A 309 7.05 -5.63 -2.13
C PHE A 309 7.14 -7.16 -2.04
N ALA A 310 5.99 -7.77 -1.74
CA ALA A 310 5.78 -9.22 -1.68
C ALA A 310 5.25 -9.74 -3.02
N PHE A 311 6.13 -9.89 -4.01
CA PHE A 311 5.75 -10.21 -5.40
C PHE A 311 6.29 -11.54 -5.93
N LEU A 312 7.25 -12.21 -5.26
CA LEU A 312 7.88 -13.42 -5.79
C LEU A 312 7.04 -14.68 -5.56
N LEU A 313 6.49 -14.86 -4.35
CA LEU A 313 5.87 -16.12 -3.95
C LEU A 313 4.34 -16.03 -3.84
N PRO A 314 3.58 -17.06 -4.26
CA PRO A 314 2.13 -17.07 -4.17
C PRO A 314 1.60 -16.89 -2.75
N VAL A 315 2.34 -17.40 -1.76
CA VAL A 315 1.95 -17.38 -0.34
C VAL A 315 2.19 -16.01 0.30
N ALA A 316 2.98 -15.13 -0.34
CA ALA A 316 3.42 -13.88 0.26
C ALA A 316 2.27 -12.87 0.47
N ASN A 317 1.24 -12.89 -0.38
CA ASN A 317 0.08 -11.99 -0.29
C ASN A 317 -1.19 -12.68 -0.85
N PRO A 318 -2.37 -12.51 -0.21
CA PRO A 318 -3.66 -12.97 -0.75
C PRO A 318 -3.91 -12.67 -2.24
N ALA A 319 -3.55 -11.48 -2.73
CA ALA A 319 -3.74 -11.12 -4.14
C ALA A 319 -2.96 -12.06 -5.09
N ASN A 320 -1.74 -12.41 -4.70
CA ASN A 320 -0.90 -13.33 -5.46
C ASN A 320 -1.46 -14.76 -5.42
N ALA A 321 -1.95 -15.20 -4.26
CA ALA A 321 -2.55 -16.53 -4.10
C ALA A 321 -3.78 -16.72 -4.99
N ILE A 322 -4.68 -15.72 -5.02
CA ILE A 322 -5.87 -15.72 -5.88
C ILE A 322 -5.47 -15.89 -7.34
N VAL A 323 -4.55 -15.06 -7.83
CA VAL A 323 -4.10 -15.11 -9.22
C VAL A 323 -3.34 -16.39 -9.52
N PHE A 324 -2.59 -16.96 -8.57
CA PHE A 324 -1.93 -18.24 -8.76
C PHE A 324 -2.94 -19.40 -8.93
N SER A 325 -4.05 -19.38 -8.18
CA SER A 325 -5.11 -20.39 -8.26
C SER A 325 -5.90 -20.33 -9.58
N TYR A 326 -6.17 -19.13 -10.10
CA TYR A 326 -6.97 -18.95 -11.34
C TYR A 326 -6.13 -18.76 -12.61
N GLY A 327 -4.89 -18.30 -12.49
CA GLY A 327 -4.07 -17.77 -13.58
C GLY A 327 -3.30 -18.82 -14.40
N HIS A 328 -3.43 -20.12 -14.09
CA HIS A 328 -2.60 -21.19 -14.66
C HIS A 328 -1.10 -20.85 -14.67
N LEU A 329 -0.64 -20.21 -13.59
CA LEU A 329 0.73 -19.73 -13.44
C LEU A 329 1.61 -20.84 -12.87
N ALA A 330 2.83 -20.97 -13.39
CA ALA A 330 3.86 -21.73 -12.70
C ALA A 330 4.55 -20.84 -11.65
N VAL A 331 5.06 -21.44 -10.56
CA VAL A 331 5.81 -20.70 -9.52
C VAL A 331 6.95 -19.89 -10.14
N MET A 332 7.65 -20.45 -11.13
CA MET A 332 8.76 -19.79 -11.81
C MET A 332 8.32 -18.58 -12.66
N ASP A 333 7.10 -18.56 -13.17
CA ASP A 333 6.56 -17.39 -13.89
C ASP A 333 6.43 -16.21 -12.92
N MET A 334 5.92 -16.50 -11.72
CA MET A 334 5.70 -15.51 -10.68
C MET A 334 7.02 -15.04 -10.06
N VAL A 335 7.96 -15.94 -9.77
CA VAL A 335 9.29 -15.57 -9.24
C VAL A 335 10.04 -14.64 -10.20
N LYS A 336 10.04 -14.92 -11.50
CA LYS A 336 10.71 -14.06 -12.50
C LYS A 336 10.03 -12.70 -12.61
N ALA A 337 8.70 -12.70 -12.63
CA ALA A 337 7.91 -11.48 -12.68
C ALA A 337 8.15 -10.62 -11.42
N GLY A 338 8.01 -11.23 -10.25
CA GLY A 338 8.17 -10.60 -8.94
C GLY A 338 9.57 -10.09 -8.68
N LEU A 339 10.62 -10.86 -9.00
CA LEU A 339 12.00 -10.41 -8.79
C LEU A 339 12.30 -9.11 -9.52
N GLY A 340 11.86 -8.97 -10.78
CA GLY A 340 12.04 -7.72 -11.51
C GLY A 340 11.26 -6.56 -10.89
N ILE A 341 10.05 -6.81 -10.39
CA ILE A 341 9.24 -5.78 -9.72
C ILE A 341 9.84 -5.39 -8.36
N ASN A 342 10.38 -6.33 -7.57
CA ASN A 342 11.08 -6.02 -6.32
C ASN A 342 12.29 -5.12 -6.59
N ILE A 343 13.09 -5.44 -7.62
CA ILE A 343 14.24 -4.62 -8.01
C ILE A 343 13.79 -3.22 -8.42
N ILE A 344 12.74 -3.11 -9.25
CA ILE A 344 12.14 -1.83 -9.65
C ILE A 344 11.63 -1.07 -8.42
N GLY A 345 10.89 -1.73 -7.54
CA GLY A 345 10.31 -1.14 -6.33
C GLY A 345 11.37 -0.58 -5.40
N VAL A 346 12.38 -1.38 -5.06
CA VAL A 346 13.52 -0.93 -4.23
C VAL A 346 14.25 0.22 -4.91
N ALA A 347 14.54 0.14 -6.21
CA ALA A 347 15.21 1.22 -6.93
C ALA A 347 14.40 2.52 -6.94
N VAL A 348 13.08 2.45 -7.13
CA VAL A 348 12.20 3.63 -7.11
C VAL A 348 12.08 4.21 -5.71
N VAL A 349 11.99 3.38 -4.67
CA VAL A 349 11.98 3.84 -3.27
C VAL A 349 13.31 4.53 -2.92
N MET A 350 14.43 3.98 -3.38
CA MET A 350 15.75 4.60 -3.22
C MET A 350 15.87 5.92 -4.00
N LEU A 351 15.30 5.99 -5.19
CA LEU A 351 15.23 7.24 -5.94
C LEU A 351 14.37 8.27 -5.21
N ALA A 352 13.20 7.86 -4.72
CA ALA A 352 12.25 8.70 -4.00
C ALA A 352 12.87 9.33 -2.76
N ILE A 353 13.53 8.49 -1.93
CA ILE A 353 14.16 8.96 -0.70
C ILE A 353 15.20 10.03 -1.02
N MET A 354 16.04 9.81 -2.04
CA MET A 354 17.15 10.70 -2.40
C MET A 354 16.74 11.96 -3.17
N THR A 355 15.50 12.09 -3.64
CA THR A 355 15.09 13.19 -4.53
C THR A 355 14.01 14.08 -3.92
N TRP A 356 12.81 13.55 -3.64
CA TRP A 356 11.69 14.37 -3.16
C TRP A 356 11.34 14.15 -1.70
N ILE A 357 11.62 12.98 -1.11
CA ILE A 357 11.27 12.74 0.30
C ILE A 357 12.20 13.50 1.24
N VAL A 358 13.52 13.54 0.95
CA VAL A 358 14.50 14.37 1.67
C VAL A 358 14.03 15.81 1.87
N PRO A 359 13.71 16.59 0.81
CA PRO A 359 13.33 17.99 0.97
C PRO A 359 11.96 18.19 1.61
N ILE A 360 11.03 17.23 1.49
CA ILE A 360 9.70 17.32 2.13
C ILE A 360 9.82 17.28 3.67
N PHE A 361 10.74 16.48 4.20
CA PHE A 361 10.87 16.24 5.65
C PHE A 361 12.19 16.73 6.27
N ASP A 362 13.01 17.46 5.50
CA ASP A 362 14.35 17.91 5.87
C ASP A 362 15.21 16.80 6.51
N LEU A 363 15.33 15.67 5.80
CA LEU A 363 15.84 14.44 6.41
C LEU A 363 17.36 14.41 6.66
N TYR A 364 18.11 15.38 6.14
CA TYR A 364 19.54 15.49 6.43
C TYR A 364 19.83 16.06 7.82
N THR A 365 18.86 16.72 8.44
CA THR A 365 19.00 17.23 9.80
C THR A 365 18.45 16.21 10.80
N TYR A 366 19.19 16.01 11.89
CA TYR A 366 18.65 15.22 12.99
C TYR A 366 17.56 16.04 13.69
N PRO A 367 16.32 15.54 13.73
CA PRO A 367 15.20 16.34 14.18
C PRO A 367 15.22 16.51 15.71
N SER A 368 14.77 17.67 16.19
CA SER A 368 14.67 17.97 17.62
C SER A 368 13.64 17.14 18.38
N TRP A 369 12.70 16.51 17.66
CA TRP A 369 11.70 15.61 18.24
C TRP A 369 12.21 14.18 18.45
N ALA A 370 13.35 13.79 17.86
CA ALA A 370 13.90 12.46 18.03
C ALA A 370 14.77 12.40 19.31
N PRO A 371 14.76 11.27 20.05
CA PRO A 371 15.58 11.10 21.25
C PRO A 371 17.07 11.30 20.96
N ILE A 372 17.78 12.00 21.84
CA ILE A 372 19.24 12.08 21.77
C ILE A 372 19.77 10.94 22.65
N ILE A 373 20.23 9.86 22.02
CA ILE A 373 20.98 8.83 22.75
C ILE A 373 22.35 9.44 23.05
N PRO A 374 22.76 9.60 24.33
CA PRO A 374 24.09 10.08 24.63
C PRO A 374 25.08 9.08 24.04
N SER A 375 25.90 9.54 23.10
CA SER A 375 27.05 8.78 22.64
C SER A 375 27.86 8.43 23.88
N THR A 376 28.01 7.15 24.17
CA THR A 376 28.96 6.70 25.19
C THR A 376 30.31 7.29 24.81
N ASN A 377 30.80 8.24 25.60
CA ASN A 377 32.17 8.69 25.57
C ASN A 377 33.06 7.45 25.74
N THR A 378 33.53 6.88 24.63
CA THR A 378 34.63 5.92 24.62
C THR A 378 35.94 6.69 24.84
N THR A 379 36.06 7.28 26.03
CA THR A 379 37.31 7.70 26.65
C THR A 379 37.32 7.06 28.03
N GLY A 380 37.53 5.74 28.05
CA GLY A 380 37.57 4.95 29.26
C GLY A 380 38.15 3.57 29.01
N LEU A 381 39.47 3.49 29.22
CA LEU A 381 40.40 2.33 29.19
C LEU A 381 41.00 1.94 27.84
#